data_AF-A0A133XVB2-F1
#
_entry.id   AF-A0A133XVB2-F1
#
_cell.length_a   1.000
_cell.length_b   1.000
_cell.length_c   1.000
_cell.angle_alpha   90.00
_cell.angle_beta   90.00
_cell.angle_gamma   90.00
#
_symmetry.space_group_name_H-M   'P 1'
#
loop_
_entity.id
_entity.type
_entity.pdbx_description
1 polymer ?
#
loop_
_entity_poly.entity_id
_entity_poly.type
_entity_poly.pdbx_seq_one_letter_code
_entity_poly.pdbx_strand_id
1 'polypeptide(L)'
;MKKTVFLSLALVAILPLMVSCQREPQDNERPTVELIAPQEGAKLKIGGEHGVHFEMNLRDNVMLKSYKIEIHNNFDNHSHETKTLRHGDEKPFFFQKEYDLSGKKEDAIHHHDIVIPENAAEGKYHLLVQVLDAAGNQTTVARNIELTHDAEEHHHHHE
;
A
#
# COMPACT_ATOMS: atom_id res chain seq x y z
N MET A 1 11.43 -54.02 72.79
CA MET A 1 11.05 -53.46 71.48
C MET A 1 12.14 -52.47 71.08
N LYS A 2 12.87 -52.73 69.99
CA LYS A 2 14.10 -52.01 69.60
C LYS A 2 13.78 -50.93 68.55
N LYS A 3 14.22 -49.68 68.83
CA LYS A 3 15.04 -48.73 68.02
C LYS A 3 14.73 -48.64 66.50
N THR A 4 14.59 -47.50 65.81
CA THR A 4 15.44 -46.28 65.74
C THR A 4 14.71 -45.14 64.99
N VAL A 5 15.08 -43.89 65.30
CA VAL A 5 14.81 -42.66 64.52
C VAL A 5 15.69 -42.62 63.27
N PHE A 6 15.19 -42.17 62.11
CA PHE A 6 16.03 -41.52 61.08
C PHE A 6 15.27 -40.45 60.27
N LEU A 7 15.89 -39.27 60.28
CA LEU A 7 15.73 -38.09 59.44
C LEU A 7 16.00 -38.43 57.96
N SER A 8 15.13 -38.02 57.01
CA SER A 8 15.56 -37.84 55.61
C SER A 8 14.79 -36.72 54.92
N LEU A 9 15.48 -35.59 54.81
CA LEU A 9 15.21 -34.46 53.94
C LEU A 9 15.36 -34.91 52.48
N ALA A 10 14.25 -35.14 51.77
CA ALA A 10 14.29 -35.40 50.33
C ALA A 10 14.08 -34.09 49.57
N LEU A 11 15.18 -33.42 49.24
CA LEU A 11 15.24 -32.28 48.33
C LEU A 11 15.00 -32.78 46.90
N VAL A 12 13.75 -32.75 46.44
CA VAL A 12 13.42 -32.97 45.03
C VAL A 12 13.76 -31.68 44.27
N ALA A 13 14.94 -31.64 43.67
CA ALA A 13 15.34 -30.58 42.76
C ALA A 13 14.46 -30.66 41.51
N ILE A 14 13.46 -29.77 41.42
CA ILE A 14 12.70 -29.51 40.20
C ILE A 14 13.66 -28.76 39.26
N LEU A 15 14.17 -29.44 38.23
CA LEU A 15 14.85 -28.79 37.12
C LEU A 15 13.81 -27.91 36.38
N PRO A 16 13.98 -26.58 36.30
CA PRO A 16 13.23 -25.81 35.32
C PRO A 16 13.77 -26.18 33.93
N LEU A 17 12.92 -26.78 33.11
CA LEU A 17 13.16 -26.91 31.68
C LEU A 17 13.23 -25.47 31.13
N MET A 18 14.45 -24.97 30.94
CA MET A 18 14.70 -23.74 30.19
C MET A 18 14.33 -24.05 28.74
N VAL A 19 13.05 -23.85 28.39
CA VAL A 19 12.60 -23.81 27.01
C VAL A 19 13.29 -22.58 26.40
N SER A 20 14.43 -22.82 25.75
CA SER A 20 15.07 -21.85 24.89
C SER A 20 14.09 -21.58 23.75
N CYS A 21 13.40 -20.43 23.79
CA CYS A 21 12.71 -19.91 22.63
C CYS A 21 13.76 -19.69 21.55
N GLN A 22 13.91 -20.65 20.64
CA GLN A 22 14.51 -20.37 19.34
C GLN A 22 13.54 -19.42 18.65
N ARG A 23 13.86 -18.12 18.68
CA ARG A 23 13.17 -17.14 17.86
C ARG A 23 13.63 -17.43 16.43
N GLU A 24 12.72 -17.93 15.60
CA GLU A 24 12.92 -17.99 14.16
C GLU A 24 13.31 -16.58 13.66
N PRO A 25 14.22 -16.47 12.68
CA PRO A 25 14.56 -15.18 12.11
C PRO A 25 13.31 -14.56 11.50
N GLN A 26 12.88 -13.43 12.06
CA GLN A 26 11.75 -12.66 11.57
C GLN A 26 12.20 -11.77 10.40
N ASP A 27 11.40 -11.74 9.35
CA ASP A 27 11.59 -10.83 8.24
C ASP A 27 11.21 -9.40 8.63
N ASN A 28 12.15 -8.48 8.44
CA ASN A 28 12.03 -7.06 8.78
C ASN A 28 12.44 -6.15 7.60
N GLU A 29 12.64 -6.71 6.41
CA GLU A 29 12.94 -5.95 5.20
C GLU A 29 11.64 -5.46 4.58
N ARG A 30 11.63 -4.26 4.00
CA ARG A 30 10.43 -3.72 3.37
C ARG A 30 10.42 -4.08 1.88
N PRO A 31 9.23 -4.21 1.27
CA PRO A 31 9.14 -4.43 -0.16
C PRO A 31 9.72 -3.23 -0.94
N THR A 32 10.41 -3.52 -2.04
CA THR A 32 10.86 -2.52 -3.02
C THR A 32 9.73 -2.21 -3.99
N VAL A 33 9.53 -0.92 -4.26
CA VAL A 33 8.46 -0.41 -5.13
C VAL A 33 9.07 0.53 -6.17
N GLU A 34 8.92 0.20 -7.44
CA GLU A 34 9.26 1.05 -8.57
C GLU A 34 7.97 1.49 -9.27
N LEU A 35 7.44 2.66 -8.91
CA LEU A 35 6.25 3.23 -9.54
C LEU A 35 6.64 3.93 -10.84
N ILE A 36 6.28 3.32 -11.97
CA ILE A 36 6.62 3.77 -13.34
C ILE A 36 5.60 4.80 -13.82
N ALA A 37 4.31 4.52 -13.65
CA ALA A 37 3.23 5.43 -14.00
C ALA A 37 2.07 5.36 -12.99
N PRO A 38 1.41 6.49 -12.68
CA PRO A 38 1.71 7.83 -13.17
C PRO A 38 2.96 8.47 -12.54
N GLN A 39 3.62 9.35 -13.28
CA GLN A 39 4.79 10.10 -12.81
C GLN A 39 4.40 11.26 -11.90
N GLU A 40 5.39 11.84 -11.22
CA GLU A 40 5.19 13.03 -10.39
C GLU A 40 4.72 14.21 -11.26
N GLY A 41 3.63 14.85 -10.86
CA GLY A 41 3.01 15.95 -11.60
C GLY A 41 2.20 15.51 -12.82
N ALA A 42 1.90 14.22 -13.00
CA ALA A 42 1.11 13.74 -14.12
C ALA A 42 -0.29 14.35 -14.13
N LYS A 43 -0.77 14.68 -15.34
CA LYS A 43 -2.15 15.10 -15.59
C LYS A 43 -2.99 13.89 -15.97
N LEU A 44 -4.05 13.63 -15.24
CA LEU A 44 -4.96 12.52 -15.49
C LEU A 44 -6.28 13.05 -16.01
N LYS A 45 -6.81 12.39 -17.04
CA LYS A 45 -8.02 12.83 -17.72
C LYS A 45 -9.27 12.48 -16.91
N ILE A 46 -10.08 13.50 -16.65
CA ILE A 46 -11.43 13.34 -16.12
C ILE A 46 -12.33 12.82 -17.24
N GLY A 47 -13.15 11.81 -16.96
CA GLY A 47 -14.07 11.25 -17.95
C GLY A 47 -13.43 10.35 -19.01
N GLY A 48 -12.15 10.01 -18.88
CA GLY A 48 -11.45 9.15 -19.84
C GLY A 48 -12.08 7.76 -19.94
N GLU A 49 -12.32 7.28 -21.17
CA GLU A 49 -13.04 6.02 -21.43
C GLU A 49 -12.25 4.77 -20.98
N HIS A 50 -10.92 4.87 -20.99
CA HIS A 50 -10.02 3.74 -20.80
C HIS A 50 -9.45 3.60 -19.38
N GLY A 51 -9.71 4.56 -18.48
CA GLY A 51 -9.09 4.63 -17.16
C GLY A 51 -7.61 5.07 -17.22
N VAL A 52 -7.01 5.28 -16.05
CA VAL A 52 -5.63 5.75 -15.92
C VAL A 52 -4.65 4.60 -16.10
N HIS A 53 -3.68 4.75 -17.01
CA HIS A 53 -2.53 3.84 -17.12
C HIS A 53 -1.74 3.83 -15.80
N PHE A 54 -1.75 2.69 -15.12
CA PHE A 54 -1.03 2.46 -13.88
C PHE A 54 -0.02 1.33 -14.07
N GLU A 55 1.24 1.59 -13.72
CA GLU A 55 2.34 0.68 -13.95
C GLU A 55 3.37 0.74 -12.83
N MET A 56 3.74 -0.41 -12.28
CA MET A 56 4.80 -0.52 -11.27
C MET A 56 5.43 -1.91 -11.20
N ASN A 57 6.69 -1.98 -10.75
CA ASN A 57 7.35 -3.22 -10.38
C ASN A 57 7.46 -3.34 -8.87
N LEU A 58 7.17 -4.53 -8.35
CA LEU A 58 7.24 -4.86 -6.93
C LEU A 58 8.19 -6.01 -6.68
N ARG A 59 8.89 -5.97 -5.55
CA ARG A 59 9.73 -7.07 -5.08
C ARG A 59 9.84 -7.09 -3.57
N ASP A 60 9.96 -8.27 -3.00
CA ASP A 60 10.28 -8.48 -1.59
C ASP A 60 11.33 -9.59 -1.42
N ASN A 61 12.04 -9.62 -0.29
CA ASN A 61 13.05 -10.63 0.00
C ASN A 61 12.41 -12.00 0.34
N VAL A 62 11.24 -12.02 0.98
CA VAL A 62 10.53 -13.22 1.39
C VAL A 62 9.24 -13.42 0.59
N MET A 63 8.25 -12.54 0.72
CA MET A 63 6.95 -12.68 0.06
C MET A 63 6.08 -11.42 0.19
N LEU A 64 5.48 -10.98 -0.92
CA LEU A 64 4.48 -9.92 -0.96
C LEU A 64 3.11 -10.41 -0.43
N LYS A 65 2.28 -9.48 0.02
CA LYS A 65 0.91 -9.75 0.49
C LYS A 65 -0.14 -8.98 -0.28
N SER A 66 -0.06 -7.65 -0.29
CA SER A 66 -1.02 -6.82 -1.00
C SER A 66 -0.44 -5.47 -1.39
N TYR A 67 -1.11 -4.79 -2.32
CA TYR A 67 -0.92 -3.36 -2.51
C TYR A 67 -2.26 -2.64 -2.49
N LYS A 68 -2.25 -1.39 -2.05
CA LYS A 68 -3.41 -0.50 -2.02
C LYS A 68 -3.07 0.78 -2.76
N ILE A 69 -3.94 1.17 -3.67
CA ILE A 69 -3.92 2.48 -4.32
C ILE A 69 -4.98 3.35 -3.65
N GLU A 70 -4.60 4.56 -3.29
CA GLU A 70 -5.50 5.59 -2.78
C GLU A 70 -5.30 6.90 -3.55
N ILE A 71 -6.38 7.56 -3.95
CA ILE A 71 -6.35 8.91 -4.52
C ILE A 71 -7.31 9.77 -3.72
N HIS A 72 -6.83 10.90 -3.21
CA HIS A 72 -7.64 11.89 -2.51
C HIS A 72 -7.23 13.31 -2.88
N ASN A 73 -8.14 14.26 -2.72
CA ASN A 73 -7.93 15.65 -3.09
C ASN A 73 -6.90 16.32 -2.16
N ASN A 74 -5.99 17.10 -2.75
CA ASN A 74 -5.00 17.91 -2.03
C ASN A 74 -5.45 19.38 -2.00
N PHE A 75 -6.64 19.63 -1.47
CA PHE A 75 -7.26 20.97 -1.47
C PHE A 75 -7.01 21.74 -0.17
N ASP A 76 -6.09 21.27 0.68
CA ASP A 76 -5.76 21.83 1.99
C ASP A 76 -4.79 23.02 1.95
N ASN A 77 -4.34 23.42 0.76
CA ASN A 77 -3.48 24.58 0.61
C ASN A 77 -4.25 25.87 0.98
N HIS A 78 -3.75 26.58 2.00
CA HIS A 78 -4.19 27.88 2.54
C HIS A 78 -4.25 29.07 1.55
N SER A 79 -4.58 28.87 0.28
CA SER A 79 -4.83 29.94 -0.68
C SER A 79 -6.32 30.12 -0.90
N HIS A 80 -6.77 31.37 -0.79
CA HIS A 80 -8.11 31.85 -1.17
C HIS A 80 -8.38 31.75 -2.68
N GLU A 81 -8.04 30.63 -3.32
CA GLU A 81 -8.63 30.29 -4.60
C GLU A 81 -9.82 29.40 -4.30
N THR A 82 -10.95 30.07 -4.04
CA THR A 82 -12.25 29.47 -4.22
C THR A 82 -12.30 29.03 -5.69
N LYS A 83 -11.80 27.84 -6.00
CA LYS A 83 -12.11 27.18 -7.26
C LYS A 83 -13.61 26.99 -7.21
N THR A 84 -14.33 27.94 -7.81
CA THR A 84 -15.71 27.77 -8.19
C THR A 84 -15.73 26.51 -9.02
N LEU A 85 -16.26 25.42 -8.45
CA LEU A 85 -16.67 24.25 -9.19
C LEU A 85 -17.37 24.76 -10.44
N ARG A 86 -16.81 24.49 -11.63
CA ARG A 86 -17.26 25.14 -12.87
C ARG A 86 -18.71 24.78 -13.16
N HIS A 87 -19.17 23.64 -12.65
CA HIS A 87 -20.55 23.22 -12.56
C HIS A 87 -20.91 22.88 -11.11
N GLY A 88 -22.09 23.27 -10.63
CA GLY A 88 -22.56 23.03 -9.25
C GLY A 88 -22.64 21.54 -8.82
N ASP A 89 -22.35 20.61 -9.74
CA ASP A 89 -22.40 19.16 -9.54
C ASP A 89 -21.02 18.48 -9.45
N GLU A 90 -19.92 19.22 -9.62
CA GLU A 90 -18.55 18.68 -9.48
C GLU A 90 -18.27 18.25 -8.03
N LYS A 91 -17.57 17.13 -7.85
CA LYS A 91 -17.24 16.56 -6.53
C LYS A 91 -15.77 16.15 -6.46
N PRO A 92 -15.09 16.34 -5.31
CA PRO A 92 -13.75 15.80 -5.12
C PRO A 92 -13.72 14.30 -5.42
N PHE A 93 -12.78 13.88 -6.26
CA PHE A 93 -12.59 12.47 -6.56
C PHE A 93 -11.92 11.75 -5.40
N PHE A 94 -12.40 10.55 -5.10
CA PHE A 94 -11.77 9.64 -4.15
C PHE A 94 -11.74 8.24 -4.76
N PHE A 95 -10.58 7.60 -4.68
CA PHE A 95 -10.39 6.22 -5.10
C PHE A 95 -9.65 5.47 -4.01
N GLN A 96 -10.09 4.27 -3.68
CA GLN A 96 -9.34 3.35 -2.83
C GLN A 96 -9.61 1.93 -3.28
N LYS A 97 -8.56 1.18 -3.60
CA LYS A 97 -8.67 -0.24 -3.95
C LYS A 97 -7.43 -1.00 -3.49
N GLU A 98 -7.66 -2.16 -2.91
CA GLU A 98 -6.63 -3.11 -2.50
C GLU A 98 -6.61 -4.32 -3.45
N TYR A 99 -5.41 -4.84 -3.69
CA TYR A 99 -5.14 -5.92 -4.62
C TYR A 99 -4.27 -6.98 -3.95
N ASP A 100 -4.57 -8.23 -4.22
CA ASP A 100 -3.87 -9.37 -3.64
C ASP A 100 -2.57 -9.68 -4.41
N LEU A 101 -1.49 -9.89 -3.66
CA LEU A 101 -0.18 -10.34 -4.14
C LEU A 101 0.25 -11.65 -3.48
N SER A 102 -0.64 -12.31 -2.73
CA SER A 102 -0.33 -13.51 -1.96
C SER A 102 0.36 -14.57 -2.82
N GLY A 103 1.48 -15.10 -2.31
CA GLY A 103 2.26 -16.12 -2.99
C GLY A 103 3.27 -15.60 -4.02
N LYS A 104 3.39 -14.29 -4.22
CA LYS A 104 4.36 -13.67 -5.12
C LYS A 104 5.55 -13.08 -4.35
N LYS A 105 6.75 -13.20 -4.90
CA LYS A 105 7.95 -12.48 -4.40
C LYS A 105 8.26 -11.22 -5.19
N GLU A 106 7.82 -11.21 -6.45
CA GLU A 106 7.95 -10.12 -7.39
C GLU A 106 6.70 -10.10 -8.26
N ASP A 107 6.32 -8.92 -8.73
CA ASP A 107 5.22 -8.77 -9.68
C ASP A 107 5.40 -7.50 -10.51
N ALA A 108 4.96 -7.56 -11.76
CA ALA A 108 4.86 -6.41 -12.65
C ALA A 108 3.38 -6.08 -12.81
N ILE A 109 2.96 -4.95 -12.25
CA ILE A 109 1.58 -4.53 -12.22
C ILE A 109 1.34 -3.57 -13.38
N HIS A 110 0.36 -3.90 -14.21
CA HIS A 110 -0.12 -3.03 -15.29
C HIS A 110 -1.63 -3.17 -15.42
N HIS A 111 -2.37 -2.08 -15.22
CA HIS A 111 -3.84 -2.06 -15.35
C HIS A 111 -4.37 -0.64 -15.55
N HIS A 112 -5.68 -0.53 -15.79
CA HIS A 112 -6.38 0.75 -15.98
C HIS A 112 -7.60 0.92 -15.05
N ASP A 113 -7.59 0.25 -13.89
CA ASP A 113 -8.74 0.19 -12.96
C ASP A 113 -9.19 1.53 -12.36
N ILE A 114 -8.36 2.57 -12.45
CA ILE A 114 -8.67 3.90 -11.90
C ILE A 114 -9.49 4.67 -12.94
N VAL A 115 -10.81 4.65 -12.77
CA VAL A 115 -11.75 5.40 -13.62
C VAL A 115 -12.14 6.71 -12.91
N ILE A 116 -11.80 7.85 -13.52
CA ILE A 116 -12.15 9.18 -13.00
C ILE A 116 -13.45 9.63 -13.67
N PRO A 117 -14.56 9.80 -12.92
CA PRO A 117 -15.86 10.11 -13.49
C PRO A 117 -15.92 11.55 -14.02
N GLU A 118 -16.78 11.81 -15.00
CA GLU A 118 -16.97 13.13 -15.64
C GLU A 118 -17.22 14.28 -14.66
N ASN A 119 -17.82 14.00 -13.50
CA ASN A 119 -18.14 15.00 -12.48
C ASN A 119 -17.05 15.16 -11.41
N ALA A 120 -15.85 14.60 -11.60
CA ALA A 120 -14.73 14.83 -10.72
C ALA A 120 -14.29 16.30 -10.78
N ALA A 121 -14.04 16.91 -9.63
CA ALA A 121 -13.55 18.29 -9.56
C ALA A 121 -12.10 18.38 -10.06
N GLU A 122 -11.81 19.32 -10.96
CA GLU A 122 -10.45 19.57 -11.42
C GLU A 122 -9.54 20.09 -10.31
N GLY A 123 -8.30 19.64 -10.26
CA GLY A 123 -7.31 20.17 -9.33
C GLY A 123 -6.23 19.20 -8.94
N LYS A 124 -5.54 19.52 -7.85
CA LYS A 124 -4.42 18.74 -7.32
C LYS A 124 -4.91 17.62 -6.42
N TYR A 125 -4.36 16.44 -6.63
CA TYR A 125 -4.66 15.23 -5.87
C TYR A 125 -3.36 14.54 -5.46
N HIS A 126 -3.44 13.74 -4.40
CA HIS A 126 -2.38 12.81 -4.02
C HIS A 126 -2.76 11.41 -4.49
N LEU A 127 -1.83 10.72 -5.13
CA LEU A 127 -1.88 9.29 -5.36
C LEU A 127 -0.90 8.61 -4.41
N LEU A 128 -1.38 7.67 -3.61
CA LEU A 128 -0.58 6.85 -2.72
C LEU A 128 -0.66 5.39 -3.16
N VAL A 129 0.51 4.75 -3.22
CA VAL A 129 0.65 3.32 -3.39
C VAL A 129 1.30 2.76 -2.14
N GLN A 130 0.58 1.90 -1.43
CA GLN A 130 1.04 1.25 -0.21
C GLN A 130 1.19 -0.25 -0.48
N VAL A 131 2.39 -0.79 -0.31
CA VAL A 131 2.71 -2.20 -0.55
C VAL A 131 3.07 -2.86 0.76
N LEU A 132 2.47 -4.01 1.03
CA LEU A 132 2.62 -4.79 2.25
C LEU A 132 3.19 -6.17 1.90
N ASP A 133 4.19 -6.62 2.66
CA ASP A 133 4.69 -7.99 2.60
C ASP A 133 3.93 -8.94 3.55
N ALA A 134 4.25 -10.23 3.51
CA ALA A 134 3.63 -11.25 4.34
C ALA A 134 3.98 -11.12 5.84
N ALA A 135 5.11 -10.52 6.17
CA ALA A 135 5.56 -10.26 7.55
C ALA A 135 4.96 -8.98 8.16
N GLY A 136 4.33 -8.15 7.33
CA GLY A 136 3.70 -6.88 7.69
C GLY A 136 4.59 -5.65 7.52
N ASN A 137 5.78 -5.75 6.90
CA ASN A 137 6.54 -4.56 6.55
C ASN A 137 5.96 -3.88 5.31
N GLN A 138 6.18 -2.58 5.23
CA GLN A 138 5.44 -1.72 4.33
C GLN A 138 6.33 -0.66 3.68
N THR A 139 6.09 -0.45 2.39
CA THR A 139 6.59 0.69 1.63
C THR A 139 5.44 1.50 1.05
N THR A 140 5.54 2.82 1.16
CA THR A 140 4.56 3.76 0.59
C THR A 140 5.27 4.69 -0.39
N VAL A 141 4.71 4.82 -1.59
CA VAL A 141 5.13 5.80 -2.61
C VAL A 141 3.97 6.77 -2.83
N ALA A 142 4.28 8.06 -2.85
CA ALA A 142 3.32 9.12 -3.13
C ALA A 142 3.66 9.86 -4.43
N ARG A 143 2.62 10.33 -5.12
CA ARG A 143 2.71 11.20 -6.30
C ARG A 143 1.73 12.35 -6.17
N ASN A 144 2.19 13.57 -6.43
CA ASN A 144 1.26 14.66 -6.72
C ASN A 144 0.78 14.50 -8.17
N ILE A 145 -0.53 14.57 -8.38
CA ILE A 145 -1.16 14.47 -9.70
C ILE A 145 -2.19 15.61 -9.87
N GLU A 146 -2.56 15.89 -11.11
CA GLU A 146 -3.60 16.87 -11.44
C GLU A 146 -4.73 16.19 -12.24
N LEU A 147 -5.98 16.35 -11.79
CA LEU A 147 -7.15 15.94 -12.57
C LEU A 147 -7.63 17.12 -13.42
N THR A 148 -7.82 16.88 -14.73
CA THR A 148 -8.28 17.89 -15.68
C THR A 148 -9.06 17.27 -16.84
N HIS A 149 -9.97 18.03 -17.45
CA HIS A 149 -10.63 17.64 -18.70
C HIS A 149 -9.72 17.79 -19.93
N ASP A 150 -8.65 18.59 -19.84
CA ASP A 150 -7.78 18.95 -20.97
C ASP A 150 -6.58 17.98 -21.16
N ALA A 151 -6.50 16.90 -20.38
CA ALA A 151 -5.44 15.92 -20.54
C ALA A 151 -5.66 15.04 -21.79
N GLU A 152 -4.58 14.74 -22.51
CA GLU A 152 -4.63 13.79 -23.62
C GLU A 152 -4.82 12.35 -23.11
N GLU A 153 -5.56 11.54 -23.85
CA GLU A 153 -5.61 10.10 -23.59
C GLU A 153 -4.33 9.46 -24.13
N HIS A 154 -3.60 8.78 -23.24
CA HIS A 154 -2.45 7.98 -23.64
C HIS A 154 -2.94 6.73 -24.38
N HIS A 155 -3.12 6.84 -25.70
CA HIS A 155 -3.35 5.69 -26.56
C HIS A 155 -2.02 4.94 -26.76
N HIS A 156 -1.85 3.83 -26.05
CA HIS A 156 -0.75 2.91 -26.36
C HIS A 156 -1.08 2.16 -27.67
N HIS A 157 -0.45 2.59 -28.76
CA HIS A 157 -0.32 1.77 -29.96
C HIS A 157 0.49 0.52 -29.60
N HIS A 158 -0.17 -0.64 -29.54
CA HIS A 158 0.50 -1.93 -29.56
C HIS A 158 0.89 -2.25 -31.02
N GLU A 159 2.19 -2.32 -31.31
CA GLU A 159 2.72 -3.15 -32.41
C GLU A 159 3.11 -4.53 -31.88
#